data_AF-A0A176XCQ8-F1
#
_entry.id   AF-A0A176XCQ8-F1
#
_cell.length_a   1.000
_cell.length_b   1.000
_cell.length_c   1.000
_cell.angle_alpha   90.00
_cell.angle_beta   90.00
_cell.angle_gamma   90.00
#
_symmetry.space_group_name_H-M   'P 1'
#
loop_
_entity.id
_entity.type
_entity.pdbx_description
1 polymer ?
#
loop_
_entity_poly.entity_id
_entity_poly.type
_entity_poly.pdbx_seq_one_letter_code
_entity_poly.pdbx_strand_id
1 'polypeptide(L)'
;MTDHEVSSEFSPGFFANRDTAWIETFHRVQRNHRDDIDAWAQAFLDVYPMAVQRTRKAIVAWADQLTWPDDRDGIDQARMAVRMAIAMRMSYASEAQTTYSFSEFAKLLKVKEHSIWHIIDVGDIRPHSITDDYQNKPLPEVIDSLRFSESDVETFKEEFRRRRHEDFVTAYADVYKPDEGPAARGLEFGPGWIVIVGQFCDQLRLWAAGGWSVHLRWGKEKFGALRLFTDAFHATSTPLQAYWLSRLRERARRQSLRTCQECGQPGRLRWGAHAATLCDRHKHLVGAPRAEDGVILDPDHADADNPPAWNHAELGLDEGTSMDMAKQIEIECRPFLSPDLKLDGTGIELADLRQKLLAVDRAIGRHHEIRFKKRQRGYEIAIDTQHPMSTVDEIKRDAIIAEIEMIMRGEQL
;
A
#
# COMPACT_ATOMS: atom_id res chain seq x y z
N MET A 1 -51.78 10.74 -5.93
CA MET A 1 -50.38 11.12 -5.63
C MET A 1 -49.51 9.95 -6.03
N THR A 2 -48.60 10.16 -6.98
CA THR A 2 -47.68 9.15 -7.51
C THR A 2 -46.45 9.05 -6.60
N ASP A 3 -45.72 7.92 -6.60
CA ASP A 3 -44.48 7.67 -5.82
C ASP A 3 -43.42 8.81 -5.97
N HIS A 4 -43.55 9.67 -6.98
CA HIS A 4 -42.65 10.76 -7.30
C HIS A 4 -42.56 11.89 -6.25
N GLU A 5 -43.58 12.12 -5.42
CA GLU A 5 -43.58 13.25 -4.46
C GLU A 5 -42.76 12.98 -3.20
N VAL A 6 -42.70 11.73 -2.71
CA VAL A 6 -41.86 11.37 -1.56
C VAL A 6 -40.37 11.44 -1.94
N SER A 7 -40.02 11.00 -3.14
CA SER A 7 -38.64 11.03 -3.65
C SER A 7 -38.11 12.45 -3.87
N SER A 8 -38.97 13.47 -3.97
CA SER A 8 -38.54 14.86 -4.16
C SER A 8 -37.82 15.46 -2.95
N GLU A 9 -38.21 15.08 -1.73
CA GLU A 9 -37.60 15.52 -0.48
C GLU A 9 -36.21 14.86 -0.28
N PHE A 10 -35.92 13.77 -0.98
CA PHE A 10 -34.64 13.03 -0.95
C PHE A 10 -33.88 13.09 -2.28
N SER A 11 -34.15 14.10 -3.10
CA SER A 11 -33.52 14.25 -4.41
C SER A 11 -31.98 14.39 -4.31
N PRO A 12 -31.23 13.94 -5.33
CA PRO A 12 -29.79 14.23 -5.45
C PRO A 12 -29.58 15.74 -5.40
N GLY A 13 -29.14 16.27 -4.26
CA GLY A 13 -29.07 17.71 -4.00
C GLY A 13 -29.75 18.19 -2.71
N PHE A 14 -30.39 17.31 -1.93
CA PHE A 14 -31.00 17.68 -0.63
C PHE A 14 -30.06 18.48 0.28
N PHE A 15 -28.80 18.05 0.41
CA PHE A 15 -27.79 18.74 1.21
C PHE A 15 -27.20 19.98 0.53
N ALA A 16 -27.35 20.16 -0.79
CA ALA A 16 -26.76 21.29 -1.50
C ALA A 16 -27.38 22.65 -1.10
N ASN A 17 -28.61 22.62 -0.56
CA ASN A 17 -29.33 23.80 -0.09
C ASN A 17 -29.20 24.04 1.43
N ARG A 18 -28.34 23.28 2.13
CA ARG A 18 -28.14 23.39 3.58
C ARG A 18 -26.74 23.94 3.87
N ASP A 19 -26.61 24.75 4.90
CA ASP A 19 -25.29 25.20 5.35
C ASP A 19 -24.51 24.07 6.07
N THR A 20 -23.20 24.27 6.19
CA THR A 20 -22.30 23.31 6.82
C THR A 20 -22.67 23.01 8.28
N ALA A 21 -23.13 24.02 9.03
CA ALA A 21 -23.49 23.86 10.44
C ALA A 21 -24.71 22.96 10.62
N TRP A 22 -25.70 23.07 9.72
CA TRP A 22 -26.86 22.21 9.68
C TRP A 22 -26.46 20.76 9.35
N ILE A 23 -25.58 20.56 8.37
CA ILE A 23 -25.09 19.24 7.95
C ILE A 23 -24.29 18.56 9.07
N GLU A 24 -23.40 19.29 9.74
CA GLU A 24 -22.64 18.78 10.87
C GLU A 24 -23.54 18.39 12.04
N THR A 25 -24.55 19.22 12.35
CA THR A 25 -25.56 18.93 13.37
C THR A 25 -26.35 17.70 13.00
N PHE A 26 -26.75 17.55 11.74
CA PHE A 26 -27.46 16.38 11.23
C PHE A 26 -26.64 15.09 11.42
N HIS A 27 -25.37 15.09 11.01
CA HIS A 27 -24.49 13.94 11.21
C HIS A 27 -24.22 13.64 12.69
N ARG A 28 -24.11 14.68 13.54
CA ARG A 28 -23.98 14.50 15.00
C ARG A 28 -25.23 13.84 15.57
N VAL A 29 -26.43 14.29 15.20
CA VAL A 29 -27.71 13.70 15.63
C VAL A 29 -27.80 12.24 15.17
N GLN A 30 -27.51 11.95 13.89
CA GLN A 30 -27.51 10.57 13.39
C GLN A 30 -26.53 9.66 14.13
N ARG A 31 -25.33 10.13 14.46
CA ARG A 31 -24.34 9.33 15.19
C ARG A 31 -24.75 9.09 16.65
N ASN A 32 -25.24 10.12 17.32
CA ASN A 32 -25.52 10.06 18.76
C ASN A 32 -26.86 9.40 19.09
N HIS A 33 -27.81 9.40 18.14
CA HIS A 33 -29.19 8.95 18.36
C HIS A 33 -29.65 7.96 17.29
N ARG A 34 -28.71 7.18 16.73
CA ARG A 34 -28.99 6.21 15.67
C ARG A 34 -30.10 5.24 16.07
N ASP A 35 -30.01 4.66 17.26
CA ASP A 35 -30.92 3.62 17.72
C ASP A 35 -32.35 4.16 17.89
N ASP A 36 -32.51 5.39 18.42
CA ASP A 36 -33.80 6.07 18.55
C ASP A 36 -34.41 6.35 17.16
N ILE A 37 -33.60 6.88 16.23
CA ILE A 37 -34.02 7.16 14.86
C ILE A 37 -34.48 5.89 14.14
N ASP A 38 -33.71 4.80 14.29
CA ASP A 38 -34.02 3.50 13.71
C ASP A 38 -35.29 2.90 14.33
N ALA A 39 -35.46 2.99 15.64
CA ALA A 39 -36.65 2.52 16.35
C ALA A 39 -37.91 3.29 15.91
N TRP A 40 -37.85 4.61 15.77
CA TRP A 40 -38.97 5.41 15.29
C TRP A 40 -39.30 5.17 13.82
N ALA A 41 -38.30 4.96 12.98
CA ALA A 41 -38.52 4.59 11.59
C ALA A 41 -39.17 3.21 11.48
N GLN A 42 -38.76 2.24 12.32
CA GLN A 42 -39.39 0.92 12.35
C GLN A 42 -40.84 0.98 12.87
N ALA A 43 -41.08 1.71 13.97
CA ALA A 43 -42.42 1.87 14.52
C ALA A 43 -43.40 2.49 13.51
N PHE A 44 -42.95 3.40 12.64
CA PHE A 44 -43.77 3.90 11.53
C PHE A 44 -44.21 2.78 10.58
N LEU A 45 -43.28 1.92 10.18
CA LEU A 45 -43.54 0.80 9.27
C LEU A 45 -44.46 -0.24 9.90
N ASP A 46 -44.38 -0.43 11.22
CA ASP A 46 -45.23 -1.38 11.94
C ASP A 46 -46.67 -0.87 12.11
N VAL A 47 -46.86 0.44 12.29
CA VAL A 47 -48.18 1.04 12.59
C VAL A 47 -48.99 1.35 11.32
N TYR A 48 -48.35 1.82 10.26
CA TYR A 48 -49.07 2.27 9.06
C TYR A 48 -49.13 1.17 7.99
N PRO A 49 -50.28 0.99 7.31
CA PRO A 49 -50.35 0.08 6.16
C PRO A 49 -49.52 0.60 4.99
N MET A 50 -48.98 -0.30 4.16
CA MET A 50 -48.09 0.02 3.03
C MET A 50 -48.57 1.17 2.12
N ALA A 51 -49.87 1.26 1.85
CA ALA A 51 -50.44 2.33 1.03
C ALA A 51 -50.29 3.73 1.67
N VAL A 52 -50.30 3.80 3.00
CA VAL A 52 -50.15 5.05 3.77
C VAL A 52 -48.68 5.38 3.99
N GLN A 53 -47.83 4.36 4.21
CA GLN A 53 -46.39 4.53 4.37
C GLN A 53 -45.77 5.34 3.22
N ARG A 54 -46.27 5.16 1.98
CA ARG A 54 -45.76 5.81 0.76
C ARG A 54 -46.19 7.27 0.61
N THR A 55 -46.87 7.85 1.59
CA THR A 55 -47.35 9.22 1.50
C THR A 55 -46.46 10.16 2.31
N ARG A 56 -45.98 11.23 1.66
CA ARG A 56 -45.18 12.28 2.31
C ARG A 56 -45.89 12.82 3.57
N LYS A 57 -47.21 13.00 3.48
CA LYS A 57 -48.04 13.48 4.59
C LYS A 57 -47.95 12.57 5.82
N ALA A 58 -47.96 11.25 5.66
CA ALA A 58 -47.86 10.33 6.79
C ALA A 58 -46.46 10.35 7.41
N ILE A 59 -45.41 10.32 6.58
CA ILE A 59 -44.01 10.36 7.03
C ILE A 59 -43.70 11.65 7.81
N VAL A 60 -44.15 12.80 7.28
CA VAL A 60 -43.98 14.11 7.92
C VAL A 60 -44.76 14.16 9.23
N ALA A 61 -46.04 13.77 9.22
CA ALA A 61 -46.87 13.79 10.41
C ALA A 61 -46.32 12.88 11.53
N TRP A 62 -45.76 11.73 11.18
CA TRP A 62 -45.09 10.84 12.13
C TRP A 62 -43.86 11.50 12.74
N ALA A 63 -42.95 11.99 11.91
CA ALA A 63 -41.73 12.66 12.39
C ALA A 63 -42.05 13.88 13.27
N ASP A 64 -43.09 14.64 12.94
CA ASP A 64 -43.47 15.83 13.69
C ASP A 64 -44.03 15.52 15.08
N GLN A 65 -44.59 14.32 15.28
CA GLN A 65 -45.14 13.83 16.55
C GLN A 65 -44.09 13.24 17.50
N LEU A 66 -42.85 13.07 17.05
CA LEU A 66 -41.78 12.52 17.88
C LEU A 66 -41.45 13.48 19.02
N THR A 67 -41.42 12.93 20.24
CA THR A 67 -40.98 13.63 21.43
C THR A 67 -39.46 13.67 21.44
N TRP A 68 -38.90 14.75 20.89
CA TRP A 68 -37.48 15.06 21.03
C TRP A 68 -37.27 15.80 22.34
N PRO A 69 -36.33 15.39 23.20
CA PRO A 69 -36.08 16.08 24.47
C PRO A 69 -35.79 17.59 24.26
N ASP A 70 -36.51 18.44 24.99
CA ASP A 70 -36.45 19.91 24.85
C ASP A 70 -35.05 20.48 25.17
N ASP A 71 -34.20 19.70 25.84
CA ASP A 71 -32.81 20.04 26.18
C ASP A 71 -31.80 19.73 25.07
N ARG A 72 -32.26 19.16 23.94
CA ARG A 72 -31.39 18.78 22.81
C ARG A 72 -31.59 19.69 21.61
N ASP A 73 -30.53 20.37 21.21
CA ASP A 73 -30.48 21.04 19.91
C ASP A 73 -30.68 20.03 18.77
N GLY A 74 -31.30 20.48 17.68
CA GLY A 74 -31.37 19.73 16.43
C GLY A 74 -32.64 18.91 16.19
N ILE A 75 -33.78 19.30 16.77
CA ILE A 75 -35.08 18.63 16.55
C ILE A 75 -35.44 18.49 15.07
N ASP A 76 -35.17 19.49 14.24
CA ASP A 76 -35.46 19.44 12.81
C ASP A 76 -34.55 18.44 12.08
N GLN A 77 -33.29 18.33 12.50
CA GLN A 77 -32.34 17.35 12.00
C GLN A 77 -32.73 15.93 12.41
N ALA A 78 -33.21 15.74 13.64
CA ALA A 78 -33.72 14.45 14.11
C ALA A 78 -34.96 14.02 13.33
N ARG A 79 -35.93 14.92 13.15
CA ARG A 79 -37.12 14.68 12.31
C ARG A 79 -36.70 14.31 10.89
N MET A 80 -35.79 15.07 10.29
CA MET A 80 -35.28 14.77 8.96
C MET A 80 -34.58 13.41 8.90
N ALA A 81 -33.79 13.06 9.91
CA ALA A 81 -33.09 11.78 9.98
C ALA A 81 -34.08 10.61 10.02
N VAL A 82 -35.20 10.74 10.75
CA VAL A 82 -36.27 9.73 10.77
C VAL A 82 -36.96 9.64 9.41
N ARG A 83 -37.27 10.77 8.78
CA ARG A 83 -37.89 10.78 7.43
C ARG A 83 -36.98 10.08 6.41
N MET A 84 -35.67 10.36 6.44
CA MET A 84 -34.68 9.68 5.60
C MET A 84 -34.61 8.19 5.91
N ALA A 85 -34.59 7.80 7.18
CA ALA A 85 -34.56 6.40 7.60
C ALA A 85 -35.81 5.63 7.13
N ILE A 86 -37.00 6.23 7.23
CA ILE A 86 -38.24 5.65 6.69
C ILE A 86 -38.14 5.50 5.17
N ALA A 87 -37.78 6.56 4.45
CA ALA A 87 -37.71 6.53 2.99
C ALA A 87 -36.70 5.49 2.48
N MET A 88 -35.53 5.41 3.12
CA MET A 88 -34.54 4.37 2.85
C MET A 88 -35.14 2.97 3.09
N ARG A 89 -35.70 2.69 4.27
CA ARG A 89 -36.30 1.39 4.58
C ARG A 89 -37.41 1.02 3.59
N MET A 90 -38.22 1.98 3.18
CA MET A 90 -39.27 1.76 2.19
C MET A 90 -38.72 1.42 0.80
N SER A 91 -37.66 2.09 0.37
CA SER A 91 -36.97 1.76 -0.89
C SER A 91 -36.36 0.36 -0.87
N TYR A 92 -35.95 -0.12 0.32
CA TYR A 92 -35.45 -1.48 0.50
C TYR A 92 -36.57 -2.52 0.66
N ALA A 93 -37.72 -2.14 1.24
CA ALA A 93 -38.83 -3.04 1.54
C ALA A 93 -39.83 -3.23 0.39
N SER A 94 -39.84 -2.34 -0.62
CA SER A 94 -40.86 -2.37 -1.68
C SER A 94 -40.64 -3.44 -2.76
N GLU A 95 -39.45 -4.01 -2.83
CA GLU A 95 -39.17 -5.19 -3.66
C GLU A 95 -38.84 -6.34 -2.72
N ALA A 96 -39.42 -7.51 -2.94
CA ALA A 96 -38.96 -8.72 -2.28
C ALA A 96 -37.52 -8.96 -2.76
N GLN A 97 -36.55 -8.34 -2.09
CA GLN A 97 -35.16 -8.46 -2.46
C GLN A 97 -34.79 -9.92 -2.30
N THR A 98 -34.40 -10.54 -3.42
CA THR A 98 -33.87 -11.89 -3.39
C THR A 98 -32.62 -11.83 -2.53
N THR A 99 -32.70 -12.43 -1.35
CA THR A 99 -31.54 -12.56 -0.48
C THR A 99 -30.90 -13.90 -0.70
N TYR A 100 -29.57 -13.90 -0.70
CA TYR A 100 -28.75 -15.10 -0.83
C TYR A 100 -28.24 -15.50 0.54
N SER A 101 -28.23 -16.81 0.81
CA SER A 101 -27.41 -17.37 1.88
C SER A 101 -25.93 -17.21 1.57
N PHE A 102 -25.08 -17.38 2.58
CA PHE A 102 -23.63 -17.27 2.44
C PHE A 102 -23.04 -18.20 1.36
N SER A 103 -23.45 -19.48 1.33
CA SER A 103 -23.01 -20.46 0.31
C SER A 103 -23.52 -20.11 -1.09
N GLU A 104 -24.77 -19.64 -1.22
CA GLU A 104 -25.32 -19.21 -2.51
C GLU A 104 -24.60 -17.99 -3.06
N PHE A 105 -24.30 -17.02 -2.19
CA PHE A 105 -23.56 -15.82 -2.55
C PHE A 105 -22.12 -16.14 -2.99
N ALA A 106 -21.44 -17.08 -2.31
CA ALA A 106 -20.14 -17.58 -2.72
C ALA A 106 -20.15 -18.21 -4.11
N LYS A 107 -21.16 -19.04 -4.40
CA LYS A 107 -21.36 -19.65 -5.73
C LYS A 107 -21.65 -18.60 -6.80
N LEU A 108 -22.48 -17.60 -6.48
CA LEU A 108 -22.83 -16.50 -7.38
C LEU A 108 -21.58 -15.71 -7.80
N LEU A 109 -20.69 -15.43 -6.83
CA LEU A 109 -19.42 -14.73 -7.06
C LEU A 109 -18.30 -15.61 -7.63
N LYS A 110 -18.51 -16.94 -7.68
CA LYS A 110 -17.50 -17.95 -8.08
C LYS A 110 -16.22 -17.87 -7.24
N VAL A 111 -16.37 -17.61 -5.94
CA VAL A 111 -15.26 -17.54 -4.97
C VAL A 111 -15.45 -18.58 -3.88
N LYS A 112 -14.40 -18.79 -3.09
CA LYS A 112 -14.49 -19.64 -1.90
C LYS A 112 -15.13 -18.86 -0.76
N GLU A 113 -15.94 -19.55 0.04
CA GLU A 113 -16.62 -19.01 1.22
C GLU A 113 -15.69 -18.24 2.17
N HIS A 114 -14.51 -18.79 2.48
CA HIS A 114 -13.54 -18.14 3.36
C HIS A 114 -13.07 -16.76 2.83
N SER A 115 -13.11 -16.55 1.51
CA SER A 115 -12.69 -15.28 0.91
C SER A 115 -13.74 -14.18 1.15
N ILE A 116 -15.03 -14.54 1.18
CA ILE A 116 -16.12 -13.63 1.57
C ILE A 116 -16.02 -13.32 3.06
N TRP A 117 -15.82 -14.36 3.90
CA TRP A 117 -15.66 -14.14 5.33
C TRP A 117 -14.52 -13.19 5.64
N HIS A 118 -13.37 -13.35 4.98
CA HIS A 118 -12.23 -12.46 5.18
C HIS A 118 -12.57 -10.99 4.88
N ILE A 119 -13.34 -10.70 3.82
CA ILE A 119 -13.79 -9.33 3.51
C ILE A 119 -14.69 -8.78 4.62
N ILE A 120 -15.61 -9.60 5.12
CA ILE A 120 -16.54 -9.21 6.20
C ILE A 120 -15.78 -8.97 7.51
N ASP A 121 -14.81 -9.84 7.82
CA ASP A 121 -13.99 -9.78 9.03
C ASP A 121 -13.07 -8.55 9.05
N VAL A 122 -12.52 -8.15 7.90
CA VAL A 122 -11.81 -6.85 7.78
C VAL A 122 -12.72 -5.67 8.13
N GLY A 123 -14.02 -5.80 7.89
CA GLY A 123 -15.04 -4.85 8.37
C GLY A 123 -15.28 -3.64 7.46
N ASP A 124 -14.70 -3.63 6.25
CA ASP A 124 -14.91 -2.58 5.26
C ASP A 124 -16.24 -2.73 4.51
N ILE A 125 -16.71 -3.97 4.31
CA ILE A 125 -17.99 -4.27 3.65
C ILE A 125 -18.81 -5.12 4.60
N ARG A 126 -20.09 -4.75 4.73
CA ARG A 126 -21.06 -5.51 5.51
C ARG A 126 -22.08 -6.16 4.57
N PRO A 127 -22.52 -7.39 4.87
CA PRO A 127 -23.66 -7.99 4.18
C PRO A 127 -24.93 -7.18 4.46
N HIS A 128 -25.90 -7.29 3.57
CA HIS A 128 -27.18 -6.59 3.63
C HIS A 128 -27.89 -6.72 4.99
N SER A 129 -27.92 -7.92 5.57
CA SER A 129 -28.40 -8.07 6.95
C SER A 129 -27.60 -9.11 7.75
N ILE A 130 -27.48 -8.80 9.04
CA ILE A 130 -26.85 -9.65 10.05
C ILE A 130 -27.81 -9.71 11.22
N THR A 131 -28.35 -10.89 11.51
CA THR A 131 -29.29 -11.07 12.63
C THR A 131 -28.62 -11.30 13.99
N ASP A 132 -27.30 -11.54 14.00
CA ASP A 132 -26.51 -11.85 15.20
C ASP A 132 -25.30 -10.93 15.37
N ASP A 133 -24.79 -10.78 16.60
CA ASP A 133 -23.54 -10.07 16.87
C ASP A 133 -22.32 -10.83 16.32
N TYR A 134 -21.98 -10.55 15.06
CA TYR A 134 -20.88 -11.21 14.35
C TYR A 134 -19.48 -10.76 14.78
N GLN A 135 -19.35 -9.63 15.49
CA GLN A 135 -18.02 -9.13 15.87
C GLN A 135 -17.38 -9.97 16.97
N ASN A 136 -18.21 -10.61 17.80
CA ASN A 136 -17.77 -11.36 18.97
C ASN A 136 -17.98 -12.88 18.84
N LYS A 137 -18.52 -13.34 17.71
CA LYS A 137 -18.82 -14.76 17.47
C LYS A 137 -17.98 -15.31 16.32
N PRO A 138 -17.52 -16.57 16.40
CA PRO A 138 -16.80 -17.21 15.30
C PRO A 138 -17.74 -17.47 14.11
N LEU A 139 -17.17 -17.54 12.89
CA LEU A 139 -17.93 -17.75 11.64
C LEU A 139 -19.02 -18.83 11.72
N PRO A 140 -18.77 -20.04 12.27
CA PRO A 140 -19.80 -21.10 12.33
C PRO A 140 -21.06 -20.71 13.11
N GLU A 141 -20.96 -19.77 14.05
CA GLU A 141 -22.10 -19.32 14.86
C GLU A 141 -22.94 -18.25 14.15
N VAL A 142 -22.40 -17.60 13.12
CA VAL A 142 -23.06 -16.46 12.43
C VAL A 142 -23.29 -16.68 10.95
N ILE A 143 -22.69 -17.72 10.35
CA ILE A 143 -22.79 -17.99 8.91
C ILE A 143 -24.24 -18.09 8.42
N ASP A 144 -25.10 -18.75 9.20
CA ASP A 144 -26.52 -18.94 8.89
C ASP A 144 -27.35 -17.66 9.10
N SER A 145 -26.78 -16.66 9.77
CA SER A 145 -27.38 -15.37 10.08
C SER A 145 -27.09 -14.31 9.00
N LEU A 146 -26.13 -14.56 8.10
CA LEU A 146 -25.73 -13.61 7.06
C LEU A 146 -26.66 -13.67 5.87
N ARG A 147 -27.19 -12.53 5.43
CA ARG A 147 -27.95 -12.41 4.18
C ARG A 147 -27.35 -11.36 3.29
N PHE A 148 -27.24 -11.70 2.01
CA PHE A 148 -26.70 -10.82 0.98
C PHE A 148 -27.79 -10.45 0.00
N SER A 149 -27.83 -9.21 -0.44
CA SER A 149 -28.73 -8.77 -1.51
C SER A 149 -28.02 -8.76 -2.86
N GLU A 150 -28.78 -8.50 -3.93
CA GLU A 150 -28.20 -8.29 -5.27
C GLU A 150 -27.26 -7.08 -5.32
N SER A 151 -27.52 -6.02 -4.54
CA SER A 151 -26.62 -4.85 -4.47
C SER A 151 -25.26 -5.17 -3.85
N ASP A 152 -25.19 -6.18 -2.98
CA ASP A 152 -23.93 -6.61 -2.38
C ASP A 152 -23.01 -7.26 -3.42
N VAL A 153 -23.57 -7.85 -4.48
CA VAL A 153 -22.80 -8.56 -5.52
C VAL A 153 -21.74 -7.65 -6.13
N GLU A 154 -22.12 -6.45 -6.55
CA GLU A 154 -21.18 -5.51 -7.19
C GLU A 154 -20.16 -4.95 -6.19
N THR A 155 -20.60 -4.69 -4.95
CA THR A 155 -19.72 -4.23 -3.87
C THR A 155 -18.62 -5.27 -3.57
N PHE A 156 -19.00 -6.55 -3.45
CA PHE A 156 -18.04 -7.63 -3.22
C PHE A 156 -17.17 -7.91 -4.45
N LYS A 157 -17.71 -7.83 -5.68
CA LYS A 157 -16.90 -7.95 -6.91
C LYS A 157 -15.81 -6.90 -6.95
N GLU A 158 -16.14 -5.65 -6.63
CA GLU A 158 -15.18 -4.54 -6.59
C GLU A 158 -14.10 -4.77 -5.54
N GLU A 159 -14.47 -5.23 -4.34
CA GLU A 159 -13.48 -5.55 -3.32
C GLU A 159 -12.60 -6.75 -3.71
N PHE A 160 -13.16 -7.78 -4.36
CA PHE A 160 -12.36 -8.88 -4.89
C PHE A 160 -11.41 -8.41 -6.00
N ARG A 161 -11.84 -7.47 -6.85
CA ARG A 161 -11.02 -6.86 -7.90
C ARG A 161 -9.85 -6.07 -7.29
N ARG A 162 -10.14 -5.29 -6.25
CA ARG A 162 -9.16 -4.55 -5.45
C ARG A 162 -8.16 -5.48 -4.77
N ARG A 163 -8.61 -6.54 -4.08
CA ARG A 163 -7.75 -7.51 -3.39
C ARG A 163 -6.93 -8.40 -4.33
N ARG A 164 -7.42 -8.63 -5.54
CA ARG A 164 -6.66 -9.29 -6.62
C ARG A 164 -5.74 -8.33 -7.37
N HIS A 165 -5.73 -7.05 -7.00
CA HIS A 165 -4.89 -6.01 -7.57
C HIS A 165 -5.07 -5.86 -9.09
N GLU A 166 -6.28 -6.11 -9.62
CA GLU A 166 -6.50 -6.17 -11.08
C GLU A 166 -6.20 -4.83 -11.79
N ASP A 167 -6.57 -3.71 -11.16
CA ASP A 167 -6.23 -2.36 -11.65
C ASP A 167 -4.73 -2.12 -11.69
N PHE A 168 -4.03 -2.53 -10.64
CA PHE A 168 -2.58 -2.39 -10.56
C PHE A 168 -1.89 -3.22 -11.65
N VAL A 169 -2.31 -4.47 -11.85
CA VAL A 169 -1.75 -5.35 -12.88
C VAL A 169 -1.92 -4.72 -14.27
N THR A 170 -3.08 -4.11 -14.53
CA THR A 170 -3.34 -3.40 -15.79
C THR A 170 -2.47 -2.15 -15.91
N ALA A 171 -2.44 -1.32 -14.86
CA ALA A 171 -1.75 -0.05 -14.85
C ALA A 171 -0.23 -0.18 -14.95
N TYR A 172 0.36 -1.28 -14.50
CA TYR A 172 1.81 -1.53 -14.46
C TYR A 172 2.27 -2.71 -15.35
N ALA A 173 1.49 -3.08 -16.37
CA ALA A 173 1.78 -4.23 -17.25
C ALA A 173 3.13 -4.15 -18.00
N ASP A 174 3.71 -2.96 -18.11
CA ASP A 174 5.03 -2.71 -18.71
C ASP A 174 6.21 -3.09 -17.78
N VAL A 175 6.01 -3.05 -16.46
CA VAL A 175 7.05 -3.35 -15.46
C VAL A 175 6.66 -4.46 -14.48
N TYR A 176 5.44 -4.99 -14.57
CA TYR A 176 5.00 -6.17 -13.83
C TYR A 176 4.85 -7.36 -14.79
N LYS A 177 5.68 -8.39 -14.55
CA LYS A 177 5.69 -9.63 -15.32
C LYS A 177 5.47 -10.81 -14.38
N PRO A 178 4.23 -11.29 -14.18
CA PRO A 178 3.96 -12.37 -13.24
C PRO A 178 4.76 -13.63 -13.58
N ASP A 179 5.04 -14.45 -12.57
CA ASP A 179 5.58 -15.79 -12.81
C ASP A 179 4.56 -16.64 -13.58
N GLU A 180 5.06 -17.54 -14.44
CA GLU A 180 4.24 -18.46 -15.23
C GLU A 180 4.45 -19.91 -14.76
N GLY A 181 3.40 -20.74 -14.91
CA GLY A 181 3.45 -22.19 -14.66
C GLY A 181 2.82 -22.64 -13.33
N PRO A 182 2.93 -23.94 -13.00
CA PRO A 182 2.21 -24.55 -11.87
C PRO A 182 2.58 -24.01 -10.48
N ALA A 183 3.72 -23.33 -10.36
CA ALA A 183 4.20 -22.71 -9.14
C ALA A 183 4.25 -21.17 -9.24
N ALA A 184 3.54 -20.60 -10.23
CA ALA A 184 3.41 -19.17 -10.41
C ALA A 184 2.92 -18.50 -9.11
N ARG A 185 3.65 -17.47 -8.69
CA ARG A 185 3.27 -16.62 -7.57
C ARG A 185 2.75 -15.29 -8.09
N GLY A 186 1.78 -14.75 -7.37
CA GLY A 186 1.20 -13.44 -7.66
C GLY A 186 1.53 -12.41 -6.58
N LEU A 187 0.69 -11.39 -6.50
CA LEU A 187 0.73 -10.38 -5.45
C LEU A 187 -0.04 -10.92 -4.22
N GLU A 188 0.67 -11.58 -3.31
CA GLU A 188 0.17 -12.23 -2.09
C GLU A 188 0.25 -11.29 -0.87
N PHE A 189 -0.29 -10.08 -0.98
CA PHE A 189 -0.35 -9.10 0.10
C PHE A 189 -1.66 -8.31 0.08
N GLY A 190 -2.01 -7.68 1.21
CA GLY A 190 -3.26 -6.93 1.35
C GLY A 190 -3.32 -5.63 0.51
N PRO A 191 -4.54 -5.16 0.16
CA PRO A 191 -4.73 -4.03 -0.76
C PRO A 191 -4.22 -2.69 -0.22
N GLY A 192 -4.04 -2.55 1.10
CA GLY A 192 -3.50 -1.34 1.72
C GLY A 192 -2.06 -1.01 1.34
N TRP A 193 -1.29 -1.98 0.85
CA TRP A 193 0.08 -1.75 0.40
C TRP A 193 0.21 -1.44 -1.09
N ILE A 194 -0.89 -1.39 -1.85
CA ILE A 194 -0.80 -1.24 -3.31
C ILE A 194 -0.12 0.06 -3.75
N VAL A 195 -0.28 1.14 -2.98
CA VAL A 195 0.40 2.42 -3.23
C VAL A 195 1.92 2.29 -3.11
N ILE A 196 2.41 1.52 -2.13
CA ILE A 196 3.84 1.26 -1.93
C ILE A 196 4.40 0.49 -3.13
N VAL A 197 3.66 -0.50 -3.63
CA VAL A 197 4.07 -1.29 -4.79
C VAL A 197 3.99 -0.46 -6.08
N GLY A 198 3.03 0.46 -6.19
CA GLY A 198 2.97 1.46 -7.27
C GLY A 198 4.25 2.29 -7.34
N GLN A 199 4.64 2.88 -6.20
CA GLN A 199 5.89 3.66 -6.10
C GLN A 199 7.13 2.82 -6.45
N PHE A 200 7.15 1.54 -6.04
CA PHE A 200 8.21 0.61 -6.42
C PHE A 200 8.29 0.45 -7.95
N CYS A 201 7.16 0.22 -8.61
CA CYS A 201 7.08 0.04 -10.05
C CYS A 201 7.36 1.32 -10.84
N ASP A 202 6.94 2.49 -10.35
CA ASP A 202 7.30 3.77 -10.97
C ASP A 202 8.82 3.96 -10.99
N GLN A 203 9.52 3.56 -9.92
CA GLN A 203 10.97 3.57 -9.91
C GLN A 203 11.58 2.58 -10.92
N LEU A 204 10.98 1.41 -11.10
CA LEU A 204 11.40 0.46 -12.14
C LEU A 204 11.26 1.05 -13.55
N ARG A 205 10.16 1.78 -13.82
CA ARG A 205 9.96 2.49 -15.11
C ARG A 205 11.04 3.52 -15.37
N LEU A 206 11.40 4.30 -14.35
CA LEU A 206 12.49 5.28 -14.46
C LEU A 206 13.82 4.61 -14.80
N TRP A 207 14.13 3.47 -14.19
CA TRP A 207 15.34 2.70 -14.53
C TRP A 207 15.29 2.12 -15.94
N ALA A 208 14.13 1.61 -16.37
CA ALA A 208 13.92 1.10 -17.72
C ALA A 208 14.13 2.20 -18.77
N ALA A 209 13.65 3.42 -18.53
CA ALA A 209 13.91 4.59 -19.38
C ALA A 209 15.41 4.94 -19.46
N GLY A 210 16.16 4.67 -18.39
CA GLY A 210 17.63 4.79 -18.35
C GLY A 210 18.40 3.59 -18.92
N GLY A 211 17.72 2.64 -19.57
CA GLY A 211 18.33 1.46 -20.19
C GLY A 211 18.56 0.27 -19.25
N TRP A 212 18.09 0.34 -17.99
CA TRP A 212 18.13 -0.77 -17.04
C TRP A 212 16.72 -1.31 -16.77
N SER A 213 16.29 -2.27 -17.58
CA SER A 213 14.99 -2.91 -17.44
C SER A 213 15.02 -4.00 -16.36
N VAL A 214 14.14 -3.84 -15.36
CA VAL A 214 13.86 -4.81 -14.29
C VAL A 214 12.36 -4.88 -14.13
N HIS A 215 11.82 -6.08 -13.98
CA HIS A 215 10.38 -6.29 -13.80
C HIS A 215 10.07 -6.81 -12.39
N LEU A 216 9.01 -6.29 -11.79
CA LEU A 216 8.38 -6.92 -10.64
C LEU A 216 7.78 -8.26 -11.09
N ARG A 217 8.12 -9.34 -10.38
CA ARG A 217 7.63 -10.70 -10.67
C ARG A 217 6.46 -11.07 -9.78
N TRP A 218 6.65 -10.91 -8.48
CA TRP A 218 5.64 -11.21 -7.47
C TRP A 218 5.98 -10.52 -6.16
N GLY A 219 5.04 -10.52 -5.23
CA GLY A 219 5.24 -9.95 -3.90
C GLY A 219 4.45 -10.71 -2.87
N LYS A 220 4.88 -10.69 -1.61
CA LYS A 220 4.13 -11.30 -0.51
C LYS A 220 4.29 -10.56 0.80
N GLU A 221 3.32 -10.75 1.67
CA GLU A 221 3.46 -10.52 3.10
C GLU A 221 4.39 -11.58 3.72
N LYS A 222 5.27 -11.14 4.62
CA LYS A 222 6.04 -12.03 5.50
C LYS A 222 6.39 -11.34 6.82
N PHE A 223 5.80 -11.85 7.92
CA PHE A 223 5.98 -11.35 9.28
C PHE A 223 5.63 -9.87 9.45
N GLY A 224 4.50 -9.45 8.90
CA GLY A 224 3.99 -8.09 8.85
C GLY A 224 4.70 -7.16 7.86
N ALA A 225 5.64 -7.67 7.05
CA ALA A 225 6.38 -6.84 6.11
C ALA A 225 6.21 -7.30 4.67
N LEU A 226 6.18 -6.35 3.74
CA LEU A 226 6.16 -6.58 2.31
C LEU A 226 7.52 -7.08 1.81
N ARG A 227 7.51 -8.12 0.99
CA ARG A 227 8.66 -8.65 0.26
C ARG A 227 8.36 -8.65 -1.23
N LEU A 228 9.17 -7.94 -2.01
CA LEU A 228 9.04 -7.84 -3.46
C LEU A 228 10.18 -8.59 -4.16
N PHE A 229 9.83 -9.31 -5.22
CA PHE A 229 10.73 -10.15 -6.01
C PHE A 229 10.74 -9.65 -7.45
N THR A 230 11.93 -9.52 -8.04
CA THR A 230 12.12 -9.06 -9.42
C THR A 230 12.92 -10.08 -10.22
N ASP A 231 12.93 -9.94 -11.55
CA ASP A 231 13.73 -10.79 -12.46
C ASP A 231 15.22 -10.44 -12.52
N ALA A 232 15.65 -9.39 -11.82
CA ALA A 232 17.05 -9.02 -11.75
C ALA A 232 17.87 -10.17 -11.13
N PHE A 233 18.78 -10.72 -11.92
CA PHE A 233 19.67 -11.78 -11.50
C PHE A 233 20.97 -11.19 -10.95
N HIS A 234 21.43 -11.66 -9.80
CA HIS A 234 22.64 -11.14 -9.16
C HIS A 234 23.89 -11.28 -10.04
N ALA A 235 23.94 -12.28 -10.94
CA ALA A 235 25.09 -12.47 -11.83
C ALA A 235 25.12 -11.52 -13.04
N THR A 236 23.97 -10.93 -13.41
CA THR A 236 23.87 -10.01 -14.55
C THR A 236 23.79 -8.54 -14.14
N SER A 237 23.51 -8.28 -12.86
CA SER A 237 23.45 -6.92 -12.31
C SER A 237 24.84 -6.43 -11.95
N THR A 238 25.15 -5.17 -12.22
CA THR A 238 26.34 -4.53 -11.64
C THR A 238 26.18 -4.42 -10.11
N PRO A 239 27.28 -4.29 -9.34
CA PRO A 239 27.19 -4.06 -7.90
C PRO A 239 26.29 -2.86 -7.53
N LEU A 240 26.34 -1.80 -8.32
CA LEU A 240 25.50 -0.62 -8.13
C LEU A 240 24.01 -0.91 -8.40
N GLN A 241 23.69 -1.61 -9.48
CA GLN A 241 22.32 -2.02 -9.79
C GLN A 241 21.75 -2.90 -8.67
N ALA A 242 22.52 -3.88 -8.21
CA ALA A 242 22.13 -4.73 -7.08
C ALA A 242 21.90 -3.92 -5.80
N TYR A 243 22.74 -2.92 -5.53
CA TYR A 243 22.59 -2.00 -4.41
C TYR A 243 21.29 -1.18 -4.51
N TRP A 244 21.03 -0.53 -5.64
CA TRP A 244 19.81 0.28 -5.83
C TRP A 244 18.53 -0.54 -5.71
N LEU A 245 18.51 -1.73 -6.31
CA LEU A 245 17.38 -2.64 -6.20
C LEU A 245 17.17 -3.10 -4.75
N SER A 246 18.25 -3.39 -4.02
CA SER A 246 18.18 -3.72 -2.59
C SER A 246 17.61 -2.56 -1.76
N ARG A 247 18.04 -1.33 -2.02
CA ARG A 247 17.53 -0.12 -1.35
C ARG A 247 16.07 0.13 -1.65
N LEU A 248 15.65 -0.01 -2.91
CA LEU A 248 14.25 0.16 -3.30
C LEU A 248 13.35 -0.89 -2.63
N ARG A 249 13.80 -2.16 -2.57
CA ARG A 249 13.09 -3.23 -1.83
C ARG A 249 13.01 -2.93 -0.33
N GLU A 250 14.09 -2.44 0.26
CA GLU A 250 14.13 -2.09 1.68
C GLU A 250 13.23 -0.89 2.00
N ARG A 251 13.16 0.11 1.12
CA ARG A 251 12.21 1.22 1.22
C ARG A 251 10.77 0.71 1.25
N ALA A 252 10.38 -0.13 0.29
CA ALA A 252 9.04 -0.72 0.26
C ALA A 252 8.75 -1.56 1.52
N ARG A 253 9.73 -2.35 1.99
CA ARG A 253 9.62 -3.12 3.23
C ARG A 253 9.40 -2.21 4.46
N ARG A 254 10.16 -1.12 4.59
CA ARG A 254 10.05 -0.18 5.71
C ARG A 254 8.72 0.57 5.70
N GLN A 255 8.28 1.05 4.54
CA GLN A 255 6.97 1.68 4.39
C GLN A 255 5.85 0.71 4.80
N SER A 256 5.95 -0.56 4.38
CA SER A 256 4.92 -1.56 4.71
C SER A 256 4.78 -1.85 6.20
N LEU A 257 5.84 -1.64 7.01
CA LEU A 257 5.81 -1.82 8.46
C LEU A 257 5.09 -0.68 9.21
N ARG A 258 4.77 0.41 8.51
CA ARG A 258 4.10 1.60 9.04
C ARG A 258 2.72 1.84 8.40
N THR A 259 2.34 0.96 7.50
CA THR A 259 1.12 1.08 6.70
C THR A 259 0.28 -0.16 6.93
N CYS A 260 -0.98 0.01 7.32
CA CYS A 260 -1.90 -1.09 7.46
C CYS A 260 -2.07 -1.83 6.13
N GLN A 261 -1.83 -3.14 6.12
CA GLN A 261 -1.91 -3.95 4.91
C GLN A 261 -3.33 -4.03 4.31
N GLU A 262 -4.38 -3.73 5.08
CA GLU A 262 -5.77 -3.80 4.62
C GLU A 262 -6.28 -2.45 4.06
N CYS A 263 -6.12 -1.35 4.79
CA CYS A 263 -6.68 -0.04 4.40
C CYS A 263 -5.66 0.99 3.93
N GLY A 264 -4.35 0.74 4.09
CA GLY A 264 -3.32 1.71 3.73
C GLY A 264 -3.17 2.90 4.69
N GLN A 265 -3.98 2.97 5.75
CA GLN A 265 -3.82 3.96 6.82
C GLN A 265 -2.58 3.68 7.67
N PRO A 266 -2.07 4.66 8.46
CA PRO A 266 -0.99 4.42 9.41
C PRO A 266 -1.28 3.20 10.29
N GLY A 267 -0.30 2.32 10.39
CA GLY A 267 -0.39 1.08 11.15
C GLY A 267 0.94 0.75 11.80
N ARG A 268 0.93 -0.27 12.65
CA ARG A 268 2.16 -0.83 13.25
C ARG A 268 2.09 -2.35 13.22
N LEU A 269 3.23 -3.00 13.44
CA LEU A 269 3.24 -4.44 13.61
C LEU A 269 2.34 -4.82 14.79
N ARG A 270 1.36 -5.68 14.52
CA ARG A 270 0.50 -6.32 15.51
C ARG A 270 0.91 -7.77 15.65
N TRP A 271 1.03 -8.24 16.89
CA TRP A 271 1.40 -9.61 17.20
C TRP A 271 0.33 -10.28 18.05
N GLY A 272 -0.43 -11.18 17.42
CA GLY A 272 -1.41 -12.07 18.07
C GLY A 272 -1.11 -13.53 17.74
N ALA A 273 -2.11 -14.24 17.22
CA ALA A 273 -1.98 -15.58 16.64
C ALA A 273 -0.99 -15.61 15.46
N HIS A 274 -0.90 -14.51 14.72
CA HIS A 274 0.13 -14.26 13.72
C HIS A 274 0.60 -12.79 13.80
N ALA A 275 1.61 -12.44 13.01
CA ALA A 275 2.14 -11.08 12.93
C ALA A 275 1.69 -10.41 11.63
N ALA A 276 1.13 -9.20 11.72
CA ALA A 276 0.68 -8.41 10.57
C ALA A 276 0.77 -6.91 10.87
N THR A 277 1.09 -6.07 9.88
CA THR A 277 1.06 -4.61 10.09
C THR A 277 -0.34 -4.07 9.88
N LEU A 278 -0.96 -3.60 10.97
CA LEU A 278 -2.38 -3.23 11.02
C LEU A 278 -2.60 -1.96 11.85
N CYS A 279 -3.60 -1.17 11.45
CA CYS A 279 -4.09 -0.03 12.23
C CYS A 279 -4.98 -0.53 13.39
N ASP A 280 -5.35 0.36 14.32
CA ASP A 280 -6.18 -0.02 15.47
C ASP A 280 -7.56 -0.57 15.06
N ARG A 281 -8.09 -0.12 13.92
CA ARG A 281 -9.35 -0.63 13.36
C ARG A 281 -9.27 -2.09 12.94
N HIS A 282 -8.10 -2.55 12.49
CA HIS A 282 -7.91 -3.90 11.95
C HIS A 282 -7.11 -4.83 12.86
N LYS A 283 -6.71 -4.38 14.06
CA LYS A 283 -5.87 -5.18 14.97
C LYS A 283 -6.51 -6.50 15.38
N HIS A 284 -7.84 -6.62 15.31
CA HIS A 284 -8.55 -7.86 15.63
C HIS A 284 -8.23 -9.01 14.67
N LEU A 285 -7.75 -8.71 13.45
CA LEU A 285 -7.40 -9.73 12.47
C LEU A 285 -6.27 -10.66 12.91
N VAL A 286 -5.39 -10.21 13.82
CA VAL A 286 -4.37 -11.09 14.43
C VAL A 286 -4.90 -11.89 15.62
N GLY A 287 -6.19 -11.77 15.96
CA GLY A 287 -6.79 -12.34 17.16
C GLY A 287 -6.45 -11.51 18.41
N ALA A 288 -6.49 -12.15 19.58
CA ALA A 288 -6.10 -11.52 20.83
C ALA A 288 -4.62 -11.11 20.77
N PRO A 289 -4.27 -9.81 20.96
CA PRO A 289 -2.89 -9.37 21.01
C PRO A 289 -2.12 -10.09 22.11
N ARG A 290 -0.88 -10.46 21.85
CA ARG A 290 0.01 -11.02 22.87
C ARG A 290 0.51 -9.93 23.81
N ALA A 291 1.04 -10.33 24.96
CA ALA A 291 1.62 -9.41 25.94
C ALA A 291 2.80 -8.60 25.38
N GLU A 292 3.50 -9.13 24.37
CA GLU A 292 4.64 -8.48 23.71
C GLU A 292 4.23 -7.58 22.53
N ASP A 293 2.93 -7.47 22.21
CA ASP A 293 2.43 -6.58 21.16
C ASP A 293 2.83 -5.14 21.42
N GLY A 294 3.50 -4.51 20.45
CA GLY A 294 3.99 -3.12 20.58
C GLY A 294 5.32 -2.98 21.32
N VAL A 295 5.88 -4.04 21.92
CA VAL A 295 7.20 -4.00 22.58
C VAL A 295 8.32 -4.33 21.59
N ILE A 296 8.06 -5.24 20.65
CA ILE A 296 9.06 -5.81 19.75
C ILE A 296 8.68 -5.41 18.31
N LEU A 297 9.56 -4.63 17.64
CA LEU A 297 9.55 -4.34 16.20
C LEU A 297 8.62 -3.24 15.67
N ASP A 298 8.25 -2.23 16.46
CA ASP A 298 7.73 -1.00 15.85
C ASP A 298 8.92 -0.15 15.36
N PRO A 299 9.12 0.03 14.03
CA PRO A 299 10.20 0.87 13.52
C PRO A 299 10.08 2.33 13.96
N ASP A 300 8.94 2.72 14.53
CA ASP A 300 8.68 4.01 15.16
C ASP A 300 8.49 3.91 16.69
N HIS A 301 8.82 2.77 17.34
CA HIS A 301 8.96 2.74 18.79
C HIS A 301 10.16 3.59 19.20
N ALA A 302 9.89 4.88 19.31
CA ALA A 302 10.50 5.74 20.28
C ALA A 302 10.13 5.21 21.67
N ASP A 303 11.12 4.92 22.51
CA ASP A 303 10.88 5.19 23.92
C ASP A 303 10.45 6.67 24.00
N ALA A 304 9.46 7.03 24.82
CA ALA A 304 9.00 8.43 24.92
C ALA A 304 10.16 9.42 25.18
N ASP A 305 11.23 8.92 25.79
CA ASP A 305 12.46 9.64 26.13
C ASP A 305 13.55 9.58 25.02
N ASN A 306 13.37 8.79 23.97
CA ASN A 306 14.34 8.60 22.89
C ASN A 306 13.65 8.35 21.53
N PRO A 307 13.04 9.39 20.91
CA PRO A 307 12.48 9.27 19.58
C PRO A 307 13.53 8.78 18.58
N PRO A 308 13.19 7.88 17.65
CA PRO A 308 14.13 7.42 16.65
C PRO A 308 14.57 8.63 15.85
N ALA A 309 15.87 8.93 15.92
CA ALA A 309 16.49 10.06 15.22
C ALA A 309 16.51 9.87 13.70
N TRP A 310 16.02 8.73 13.20
CA TRP A 310 16.06 8.40 11.79
C TRP A 310 15.13 9.29 10.98
N ASN A 311 15.72 10.31 10.37
CA ASN A 311 15.03 11.10 9.35
C ASN A 311 14.74 10.22 8.11
N HIS A 312 13.83 10.70 7.25
CA HIS A 312 13.50 10.00 6.00
C HIS A 312 14.75 9.67 5.16
N ALA A 313 15.83 10.47 5.24
CA ALA A 313 17.08 10.23 4.51
C ALA A 313 17.88 9.04 5.06
N GLU A 314 18.02 8.92 6.38
CA GLU A 314 18.64 7.77 7.04
C GLU A 314 17.83 6.48 6.80
N LEU A 315 16.52 6.63 6.66
CA LEU A 315 15.65 5.51 6.32
C LEU A 315 15.67 5.12 4.84
N GLY A 316 16.29 5.92 3.96
CA GLY A 316 16.25 5.74 2.50
C GLY A 316 14.89 6.03 1.87
N LEU A 317 14.07 6.82 2.56
CA LEU A 317 12.74 7.27 2.17
C LEU A 317 12.77 8.66 1.54
N ASP A 318 13.90 9.37 1.59
CA ASP A 318 14.09 10.60 0.83
C ASP A 318 14.03 10.33 -0.68
N GLU A 319 13.49 11.29 -1.42
CA GLU A 319 13.44 11.29 -2.89
C GLU A 319 14.81 11.58 -3.54
N GLY A 320 15.88 11.53 -2.73
CA GLY A 320 17.26 11.72 -3.14
C GLY A 320 17.67 10.66 -4.15
N THR A 321 17.37 10.93 -5.41
CA THR A 321 17.95 10.34 -6.62
C THR A 321 19.47 10.49 -6.66
N SER A 322 20.06 11.32 -5.80
CA SER A 322 21.49 11.34 -5.54
C SER A 322 21.80 10.77 -4.15
N MET A 323 22.21 9.51 -4.12
CA MET A 323 23.32 9.23 -3.22
C MET A 323 24.50 10.01 -3.80
N ASP A 324 25.19 10.81 -2.98
CA ASP A 324 26.38 11.54 -3.36
C ASP A 324 27.24 10.67 -4.27
N MET A 325 27.53 11.15 -5.48
CA MET A 325 28.28 10.40 -6.47
C MET A 325 29.64 9.95 -5.91
N ALA A 326 30.14 10.62 -4.87
CA ALA A 326 31.30 10.23 -4.09
C ALA A 326 31.11 8.86 -3.41
N LYS A 327 29.98 8.66 -2.74
CA LYS A 327 29.61 7.42 -2.05
C LYS A 327 29.30 6.30 -3.04
N GLN A 328 28.78 6.65 -4.22
CA GLN A 328 28.54 5.73 -5.33
C GLN A 328 29.86 5.21 -5.91
N ILE A 329 30.82 6.09 -6.15
CA ILE A 329 32.17 5.71 -6.62
C ILE A 329 32.93 4.99 -5.50
N GLU A 330 32.76 5.37 -4.24
CA GLU A 330 33.40 4.68 -3.12
C GLU A 330 32.93 3.21 -3.03
N ILE A 331 31.65 2.93 -3.29
CA ILE A 331 31.10 1.57 -3.30
C ILE A 331 31.50 0.82 -4.58
N GLU A 332 31.30 1.41 -5.76
CA GLU A 332 31.65 0.79 -7.06
C GLU A 332 33.14 0.52 -7.17
N CYS A 333 33.96 1.43 -6.62
CA CYS A 333 35.39 1.37 -6.75
C CYS A 333 36.08 0.83 -5.50
N ARG A 334 35.36 0.45 -4.43
CA ARG A 334 35.97 -0.07 -3.18
C ARG A 334 37.03 -1.16 -3.37
N PRO A 335 36.87 -2.13 -4.31
CA PRO A 335 37.92 -3.11 -4.58
C PRO A 335 39.20 -2.48 -5.16
N PHE A 336 39.05 -1.33 -5.81
CA PHE A 336 40.11 -0.61 -6.49
C PHE A 336 40.62 0.60 -5.70
N LEU A 337 39.88 1.14 -4.73
CA LEU A 337 40.31 2.30 -3.95
C LEU A 337 41.12 1.85 -2.73
N SER A 338 42.20 2.56 -2.43
CA SER A 338 42.89 2.40 -1.15
C SER A 338 41.90 2.59 0.03
N PRO A 339 41.97 1.78 1.09
CA PRO A 339 41.08 1.88 2.26
C PRO A 339 41.06 3.27 2.91
N ASP A 340 42.12 4.04 2.72
CA ASP A 340 42.30 5.38 3.29
C ASP A 340 41.77 6.50 2.38
N LEU A 341 41.32 6.17 1.17
CA LEU A 341 40.87 7.15 0.19
C LEU A 341 39.42 7.57 0.45
N LYS A 342 39.23 8.79 0.96
CA LYS A 342 37.93 9.45 1.01
C LYS A 342 37.71 10.29 -0.24
N LEU A 343 36.58 10.06 -0.92
CA LEU A 343 36.15 10.85 -2.06
C LEU A 343 35.31 12.02 -1.55
N ASP A 344 35.81 13.25 -1.70
CA ASP A 344 35.19 14.50 -1.26
C ASP A 344 34.96 15.49 -2.42
N GLY A 345 35.20 15.05 -3.65
CA GLY A 345 35.20 15.87 -4.85
C GLY A 345 33.81 16.31 -5.30
N THR A 346 33.78 17.28 -6.21
CA THR A 346 32.54 17.72 -6.85
C THR A 346 32.02 16.66 -7.82
N GLY A 347 30.71 16.69 -8.14
CA GLY A 347 30.11 15.72 -9.07
C GLY A 347 30.82 15.64 -10.43
N ILE A 348 31.41 16.72 -10.95
CA ILE A 348 32.08 16.70 -12.25
C ILE A 348 33.40 15.90 -12.18
N GLU A 349 34.22 16.12 -11.15
CA GLU A 349 35.50 15.42 -10.95
C GLU A 349 35.29 13.93 -10.70
N LEU A 350 34.20 13.59 -10.01
CA LEU A 350 33.80 12.23 -9.71
C LEU A 350 33.26 11.52 -10.97
N ALA A 351 32.51 12.21 -11.82
CA ALA A 351 32.05 11.66 -13.10
C ALA A 351 33.22 11.35 -14.04
N ASP A 352 34.20 12.26 -14.13
CA ASP A 352 35.43 12.07 -14.91
C ASP A 352 36.26 10.90 -14.38
N LEU A 353 36.46 10.82 -13.06
CA LEU A 353 37.14 9.68 -12.42
C LEU A 353 36.42 8.37 -12.74
N ARG A 354 35.10 8.32 -12.62
CA ARG A 354 34.29 7.13 -12.94
C ARG A 354 34.43 6.72 -14.41
N GLN A 355 34.37 7.68 -15.34
CA GLN A 355 34.54 7.40 -16.77
C GLN A 355 35.92 6.81 -17.06
N LYS A 356 36.97 7.38 -16.46
CA LYS A 356 38.34 6.87 -16.58
C LYS A 356 38.48 5.47 -16.00
N LEU A 357 37.94 5.22 -14.80
CA LEU A 357 37.97 3.89 -14.17
C LEU A 357 37.25 2.82 -14.99
N LEU A 358 36.10 3.15 -15.58
CA LEU A 358 35.35 2.24 -16.44
C LEU A 358 36.05 1.98 -17.78
N ALA A 359 36.72 2.99 -18.35
CA ALA A 359 37.53 2.81 -19.55
C ALA A 359 38.70 1.85 -19.27
N VAL A 360 39.33 2.00 -18.10
CA VAL A 360 40.42 1.13 -17.63
C VAL A 360 39.95 -0.31 -17.39
N ASP A 361 38.81 -0.52 -16.71
CA ASP A 361 38.22 -1.86 -16.52
C ASP A 361 37.93 -2.55 -17.87
N ARG A 362 37.38 -1.81 -18.85
CA ARG A 362 37.11 -2.33 -20.20
C ARG A 362 38.38 -2.68 -20.97
N ALA A 363 39.43 -1.88 -20.84
CA ALA A 363 40.69 -2.10 -21.55
C ALA A 363 41.47 -3.30 -20.99
N ILE A 364 41.42 -3.53 -19.68
CA ILE A 364 42.28 -4.50 -18.98
C ILE A 364 41.61 -5.87 -18.85
N GLY A 365 40.28 -5.90 -18.78
CA GLY A 365 39.53 -7.11 -18.46
C GLY A 365 39.74 -7.58 -17.02
N ARG A 366 38.91 -8.52 -16.55
CA ARG A 366 38.78 -8.93 -15.13
C ARG A 366 40.01 -9.61 -14.49
N HIS A 367 41.17 -9.60 -15.13
CA HIS A 367 42.32 -10.44 -14.76
C HIS A 367 43.41 -9.73 -13.94
N HIS A 368 43.31 -8.41 -13.73
CA HIS A 368 44.34 -7.64 -13.01
C HIS A 368 43.72 -6.88 -11.84
N GLU A 369 44.37 -6.93 -10.67
CA GLU A 369 44.00 -6.12 -9.51
C GLU A 369 44.62 -4.72 -9.66
N ILE A 370 43.78 -3.69 -9.64
CA ILE A 370 44.20 -2.29 -9.80
C ILE A 370 43.87 -1.56 -8.49
N ARG A 371 44.84 -0.81 -7.95
CA ARG A 371 44.69 -0.02 -6.72
C ARG A 371 44.95 1.46 -7.01
N PHE A 372 44.02 2.32 -6.63
CA PHE A 372 44.09 3.76 -6.79
C PHE A 372 44.44 4.42 -5.45
N LYS A 373 45.46 5.30 -5.48
CA LYS A 373 45.92 6.06 -4.32
C LYS A 373 46.00 7.55 -4.66
N LYS A 374 45.37 8.42 -3.85
CA LYS A 374 45.47 9.89 -4.00
C LYS A 374 46.82 10.37 -3.43
N ARG A 375 47.53 11.19 -4.19
CA ARG A 375 48.80 11.85 -3.84
C ARG A 375 48.59 13.37 -3.85
N GLN A 376 49.56 14.13 -3.31
CA GLN A 376 49.49 15.61 -3.27
C GLN A 376 49.37 16.29 -4.65
N ARG A 377 49.72 15.60 -5.75
CA ARG A 377 49.68 16.15 -7.12
C ARG A 377 48.89 15.29 -8.12
N GLY A 378 47.95 14.46 -7.64
CA GLY A 378 47.11 13.64 -8.53
C GLY A 378 46.81 12.25 -7.97
N TYR A 379 46.56 11.31 -8.87
CA TYR A 379 46.25 9.91 -8.54
C TYR A 379 47.38 9.00 -9.00
N GLU A 380 47.71 8.00 -8.19
CA GLU A 380 48.64 6.92 -8.50
C GLU A 380 47.83 5.64 -8.70
N ILE A 381 48.08 4.94 -9.80
CA ILE A 381 47.43 3.69 -10.16
C ILE A 381 48.48 2.60 -10.00
N ALA A 382 48.32 1.73 -9.01
CA ALA A 382 49.17 0.59 -8.77
C ALA A 382 48.45 -0.67 -9.26
N ILE A 383 48.95 -1.28 -10.32
CA ILE A 383 48.51 -2.61 -10.75
C ILE A 383 49.34 -3.61 -9.93
N ASP A 384 48.70 -4.58 -9.25
CA ASP A 384 49.45 -5.56 -8.45
C ASP A 384 50.39 -6.38 -9.35
N THR A 385 51.69 -6.24 -9.10
CA THR A 385 52.77 -6.80 -9.91
C THR A 385 53.27 -8.15 -9.36
N GLN A 386 52.71 -8.66 -8.26
CA GLN A 386 53.34 -9.79 -7.55
C GLN A 386 53.12 -11.15 -8.22
N HIS A 387 52.13 -11.29 -9.11
CA HIS A 387 51.83 -12.56 -9.79
C HIS A 387 51.43 -12.37 -11.28
N PRO A 388 52.33 -11.93 -12.17
CA PRO A 388 52.06 -11.94 -13.60
C PRO A 388 51.87 -13.40 -14.06
N MET A 389 50.67 -13.76 -14.53
CA MET A 389 50.37 -15.15 -14.89
C MET A 389 50.98 -15.57 -16.24
N SER A 390 51.52 -14.65 -17.04
CA SER A 390 52.25 -14.95 -18.29
C SER A 390 53.06 -13.75 -18.83
N THR A 391 54.00 -14.01 -19.75
CA THR A 391 54.73 -12.98 -20.51
C THR A 391 53.80 -12.15 -21.43
N VAL A 392 52.64 -12.72 -21.80
CA VAL A 392 51.59 -12.00 -22.55
C VAL A 392 50.93 -10.94 -21.66
N ASP A 393 50.89 -11.16 -20.34
CA ASP A 393 50.35 -10.19 -19.38
C ASP A 393 51.31 -9.01 -19.17
N GLU A 394 52.64 -9.20 -19.28
CA GLU A 394 53.61 -8.10 -19.24
C GLU A 394 53.52 -7.18 -20.47
N ILE A 395 53.41 -7.75 -21.67
CA ILE A 395 53.29 -6.94 -22.91
C ILE A 395 51.94 -6.20 -22.94
N LYS A 396 50.86 -6.86 -22.50
CA LYS A 396 49.56 -6.20 -22.35
C LYS A 396 49.61 -5.14 -21.25
N ARG A 397 50.34 -5.36 -20.16
CA ARG A 397 50.52 -4.40 -19.07
C ARG A 397 51.16 -3.10 -19.54
N ASP A 398 52.24 -3.15 -20.31
CA ASP A 398 52.89 -1.91 -20.78
C ASP A 398 51.99 -1.13 -21.75
N ALA A 399 51.23 -1.85 -22.60
CA ALA A 399 50.23 -1.25 -23.46
C ALA A 399 49.07 -0.61 -22.67
N ILE A 400 48.59 -1.30 -21.63
CA ILE A 400 47.57 -0.83 -20.69
C ILE A 400 48.04 0.42 -19.95
N ILE A 401 49.27 0.42 -19.43
CA ILE A 401 49.84 1.58 -18.71
C ILE A 401 49.95 2.78 -19.66
N ALA A 402 50.45 2.57 -20.88
CA ALA A 402 50.54 3.63 -21.89
C ALA A 402 49.16 4.20 -22.26
N GLU A 403 48.14 3.35 -22.36
CA GLU A 403 46.76 3.78 -22.69
C GLU A 403 46.10 4.53 -21.52
N ILE A 404 46.29 4.06 -20.28
CA ILE A 404 45.89 4.80 -19.07
C ILE A 404 46.54 6.19 -19.06
N GLU A 405 47.85 6.26 -19.34
CA GLU A 405 48.57 7.54 -19.36
C GLU A 405 48.05 8.49 -20.44
N MET A 406 47.71 8.00 -21.64
CA MET A 406 47.08 8.82 -22.69
C MET A 406 45.71 9.36 -22.26
N ILE A 407 44.86 8.51 -21.67
CA ILE A 407 43.53 8.90 -21.18
C ILE A 407 43.65 9.95 -20.08
N MET A 408 44.61 9.80 -19.18
CA MET A 408 44.83 10.77 -18.10
C MET A 408 45.41 12.11 -18.59
N ARG A 409 46.13 12.13 -19.71
CA ARG A 409 46.63 13.36 -20.35
C ARG A 409 45.58 14.05 -21.24
N GLY A 410 44.44 13.42 -21.50
CA GLY A 410 43.40 13.96 -22.37
C GLY A 410 43.77 13.90 -23.86
N GLU A 411 44.70 13.01 -24.23
CA GLU A 411 45.21 12.86 -25.61
C GLU A 411 44.37 11.88 -26.45
N GLN A 412 43.42 11.18 -25.82
CA GLN A 412 42.48 10.27 -26.46
C GLN A 412 41.07 10.88 -26.34
N LEU A 413 40.45 11.22 -27.48
CA LEU A 413 39.07 11.72 -27.59
C LEU A 413 38.07 10.56 -27.66
#